data_AF-F2RX69-F1
#
_entry.id   AF-F2RX69-F1
#
_cell.length_a   1.000
_cell.length_b   1.000
_cell.length_c   1.000
_cell.angle_alpha   90.00
_cell.angle_beta   90.00
_cell.angle_gamma   90.00
#
_symmetry.space_group_name_H-M   'P 1'
#
loop_
_entity.id
_entity.type
_entity.pdbx_description
1 polymer ?
#
loop_
_entity_poly.entity_id
_entity_poly.type
_entity_poly.pdbx_seq_one_letter_code
_entity_poly.pdbx_strand_id
1 'polypeptide(L)'
;MRLVSSLAAVFLGLCATAVVAQEPQVVGYYESPNGTLSPFPVAVQDGQCSDFKTWIKAADIPQGYDCVFYSQHECSGRMTDHYTEKVSRFKFEVRSFVCKLVSEPTQPNPTPTATPSPSS
;
A
#
# COMPACT_ATOMS: atom_id res chain seq x y z
N MET A 1 15.26 -11.62 -64.04
CA MET A 1 13.92 -11.08 -63.72
C MET A 1 13.70 -11.16 -62.22
N ARG A 2 13.34 -10.02 -61.60
CA ARG A 2 12.62 -9.81 -60.32
C ARG A 2 13.31 -10.34 -59.03
N LEU A 3 13.86 -9.49 -58.15
CA LEU A 3 13.31 -8.40 -57.29
C LEU A 3 13.04 -8.88 -55.84
N VAL A 4 13.92 -8.40 -54.95
CA VAL A 4 13.70 -7.81 -53.61
C VAL A 4 13.45 -8.70 -52.38
N SER A 5 14.52 -8.75 -51.60
CA SER A 5 14.67 -8.41 -50.17
C SER A 5 13.59 -8.79 -49.14
N SER A 6 14.09 -9.54 -48.17
CA SER A 6 13.72 -9.62 -46.76
C SER A 6 13.27 -8.30 -46.15
N LEU A 7 12.24 -8.36 -45.28
CA LEU A 7 12.18 -7.54 -44.07
C LEU A 7 11.46 -8.35 -42.98
N ALA A 8 12.25 -8.71 -41.98
CA ALA A 8 11.81 -9.36 -40.76
C ALA A 8 10.85 -8.45 -40.01
N ALA A 9 9.64 -8.92 -39.75
CA ALA A 9 8.80 -8.36 -38.70
C ALA A 9 9.16 -9.07 -37.40
N VAL A 10 10.17 -8.54 -36.70
CA VAL A 10 10.36 -8.84 -35.28
C VAL A 10 9.20 -8.16 -34.56
N PHE A 11 8.16 -8.93 -34.29
CA PHE A 11 7.11 -8.50 -33.37
C PHE A 11 7.74 -8.42 -31.97
N LEU A 12 8.29 -7.25 -31.64
CA LEU A 12 8.54 -6.86 -30.27
C LEU A 12 7.17 -6.72 -29.60
N GLY A 13 6.67 -7.85 -29.10
CA GLY A 13 5.56 -7.86 -28.17
C GLY A 13 5.97 -7.05 -26.96
N LEU A 14 5.55 -5.79 -26.91
CA LEU A 14 5.50 -5.04 -25.66
C LEU A 14 4.53 -5.81 -24.76
N CYS A 15 5.09 -6.66 -23.90
CA CYS A 15 4.42 -7.01 -22.64
C CYS A 15 4.37 -5.72 -21.84
N ALA A 16 3.35 -4.89 -22.11
CA ALA A 16 2.91 -3.90 -21.17
C ALA A 16 2.44 -4.69 -19.95
N THR A 17 3.33 -4.91 -18.99
CA THR A 17 2.92 -5.23 -17.63
C THR A 17 2.21 -3.97 -17.15
N ALA A 18 0.91 -3.90 -17.46
CA ALA A 18 -0.01 -3.08 -16.70
C ALA A 18 0.17 -3.56 -15.27
N VAL A 19 0.98 -2.82 -14.50
CA VAL A 19 0.99 -2.92 -13.06
C VAL A 19 -0.41 -2.48 -12.70
N VAL A 20 -1.32 -3.46 -12.61
CA VAL A 20 -2.63 -3.25 -11.99
C VAL A 20 -2.26 -2.74 -10.62
N ALA A 21 -2.40 -1.44 -10.41
CA ALA A 21 -2.19 -0.81 -9.11
C ALA A 21 -3.22 -1.47 -8.21
N GLN A 22 -2.79 -2.50 -7.47
CA GLN A 22 -3.62 -3.17 -6.51
C GLN A 22 -4.05 -2.12 -5.51
N GLU A 23 -5.37 -1.94 -5.35
CA GLU A 23 -5.89 -0.94 -4.42
C GLU A 23 -5.26 -1.14 -3.04
N PRO A 24 -4.84 -0.08 -2.35
CA PRO A 24 -4.18 -0.19 -1.05
C PRO A 24 -5.11 -0.88 -0.06
N GLN A 25 -4.62 -1.89 0.64
CA GLN A 25 -5.40 -2.73 1.54
C GLN A 25 -4.71 -2.86 2.89
N VAL A 26 -5.49 -2.75 3.96
CA VAL A 26 -5.10 -3.25 5.28
C VAL A 26 -5.47 -4.72 5.34
N VAL A 27 -4.52 -5.58 5.67
CA VAL A 27 -4.77 -7.02 5.84
C VAL A 27 -4.90 -7.32 7.32
N GLY A 28 -6.11 -7.54 7.79
CA GLY A 28 -6.36 -7.97 9.16
C GLY A 28 -6.18 -9.48 9.32
N TYR A 29 -5.58 -9.94 10.41
CA TYR A 29 -5.46 -11.35 10.76
C TYR A 29 -6.35 -11.73 11.94
N TYR A 30 -7.22 -12.70 11.74
CA TYR A 30 -8.06 -13.29 12.78
C TYR A 30 -7.66 -14.75 13.02
N GLU A 31 -7.95 -15.28 14.21
CA GLU A 31 -7.71 -16.69 14.51
C GLU A 31 -8.85 -17.53 13.92
N SER A 32 -8.53 -18.39 12.95
CA SER A 32 -9.48 -19.35 12.40
C SER A 32 -9.72 -20.50 13.38
N PRO A 33 -10.81 -21.28 13.22
CA PRO A 33 -11.16 -22.37 14.15
C PRO A 33 -10.08 -23.44 14.35
N ASN A 34 -9.12 -23.54 13.42
CA ASN A 34 -7.97 -24.44 13.48
C ASN A 34 -6.75 -23.83 14.21
N GLY A 35 -6.85 -22.63 14.78
CA GLY A 35 -5.77 -21.94 15.50
C GLY A 35 -4.78 -21.19 14.61
N THR A 36 -4.99 -21.15 13.29
CA THR A 36 -4.13 -20.42 12.34
C THR A 36 -4.56 -18.96 12.23
N LEU A 37 -3.63 -18.05 11.93
CA LEU A 37 -3.98 -16.68 11.55
C LEU A 37 -4.41 -16.64 10.07
N SER A 38 -5.66 -16.26 9.83
CA SER A 38 -6.23 -16.12 8.49
C SER A 38 -6.30 -14.66 8.08
N PRO A 39 -5.84 -14.29 6.87
CA PRO A 39 -5.88 -12.91 6.39
C PRO A 39 -7.28 -12.50 5.93
N PHE A 40 -7.61 -11.24 6.16
CA PHE A 40 -8.84 -10.58 5.73
C PHE A 40 -8.51 -9.19 5.19
N PRO A 41 -8.31 -9.05 3.86
CA PRO A 41 -8.00 -7.76 3.25
C PRO A 41 -9.21 -6.84 3.23
N VAL A 42 -9.00 -5.57 3.57
CA VAL A 42 -9.98 -4.50 3.47
C VAL A 42 -9.36 -3.32 2.73
N ALA A 43 -10.02 -2.85 1.68
CA ALA A 43 -9.57 -1.70 0.91
C ALA A 43 -9.52 -0.45 1.80
N VAL A 44 -8.45 0.32 1.64
CA VAL A 44 -8.26 1.60 2.34
C VAL A 44 -9.00 2.68 1.57
N GLN A 45 -9.83 3.43 2.29
CA GLN A 45 -10.43 4.67 1.80
C GLN A 45 -9.81 5.80 2.61
N ASP A 46 -9.05 6.67 1.95
CA ASP A 46 -8.24 7.71 2.61
C ASP A 46 -9.10 8.59 3.54
N GLY A 47 -8.75 8.61 4.82
CA GLY A 47 -9.45 9.35 5.86
C GLY A 47 -10.85 8.86 6.22
N GLN A 48 -11.33 7.78 5.59
CA GLN A 48 -12.64 7.18 5.89
C GLN A 48 -12.51 5.98 6.83
N CYS A 49 -13.58 5.73 7.57
CA CYS A 49 -13.68 4.58 8.45
C CYS A 49 -14.03 3.33 7.65
N SER A 50 -13.28 2.25 7.88
CA SER A 50 -13.53 0.93 7.32
C SER A 50 -13.71 -0.10 8.42
N ASP A 51 -14.69 -0.99 8.24
CA ASP A 51 -15.00 -2.06 9.17
C ASP A 51 -14.40 -3.41 8.73
N PHE A 52 -13.91 -4.15 9.72
CA PHE A 52 -13.66 -5.57 9.57
C PHE A 52 -14.94 -6.35 9.83
N LYS A 53 -15.20 -7.41 9.06
CA LYS A 53 -16.35 -8.31 9.31
C LYS A 53 -16.17 -9.21 10.55
N THR A 54 -14.96 -9.24 11.11
CA THR A 54 -14.59 -10.07 12.27
C THR A 54 -13.58 -9.33 13.14
N TRP A 55 -13.32 -9.85 14.35
CA TRP A 55 -12.28 -9.30 15.23
C TRP A 55 -10.89 -9.66 14.72
N ILE A 56 -10.01 -8.67 14.75
CA ILE A 56 -8.66 -8.79 14.24
C ILE A 56 -7.65 -8.71 15.38
N LYS A 57 -6.61 -9.55 15.32
CA LYS A 57 -5.53 -9.64 16.32
C LYS A 57 -4.21 -9.00 15.87
N ALA A 58 -3.98 -8.93 14.57
CA ALA A 58 -2.79 -8.35 13.95
C ALA A 58 -3.17 -7.72 12.60
N ALA A 59 -2.37 -6.80 12.07
CA ALA A 59 -2.67 -6.20 10.77
C ALA A 59 -1.39 -5.85 10.00
N ASP A 60 -1.42 -6.04 8.69
CA ASP A 60 -0.44 -5.45 7.78
C ASP A 60 -1.02 -4.17 7.17
N ILE A 61 -0.22 -3.10 7.18
CA ILE A 61 -0.58 -1.76 6.73
C ILE A 61 0.09 -1.50 5.38
N PRO A 62 -0.64 -0.97 4.38
CA PRO A 62 -0.04 -0.65 3.09
C PRO A 62 0.99 0.48 3.25
N GLN A 63 2.08 0.41 2.48
CA GLN A 63 3.14 1.41 2.54
C GLN A 63 2.59 2.82 2.25
N GLY A 64 3.08 3.81 2.98
CA GLY A 64 2.67 5.21 2.82
C GLY A 64 1.36 5.56 3.50
N TYR A 65 0.81 4.67 4.33
CA TYR A 65 -0.37 4.95 5.14
C TYR A 65 -0.04 5.01 6.63
N ASP A 66 -0.76 5.86 7.34
CA ASP A 66 -0.80 5.97 8.78
C ASP A 66 -2.22 5.61 9.27
N CYS A 67 -2.33 4.55 10.06
CA CYS A 67 -3.61 3.99 10.47
C CYS A 67 -3.80 4.00 11.99
N VAL A 68 -5.05 4.23 12.39
CA VAL A 68 -5.55 4.07 13.76
C VAL A 68 -6.63 3.01 13.77
N PHE A 69 -6.59 2.12 14.75
CA PHE A 69 -7.50 0.98 14.88
C PHE A 69 -8.41 1.15 16.10
N TYR A 70 -9.63 0.63 15.98
CA TYR A 70 -10.69 0.83 16.98
C TYR A 70 -11.30 -0.50 17.41
N SER A 71 -11.74 -0.56 18.66
CA SER A 71 -12.32 -1.77 19.26
C SER A 71 -13.74 -2.10 18.80
N GLN A 72 -14.47 -1.14 18.24
CA GLN A 72 -15.84 -1.29 17.79
C GLN A 72 -15.97 -0.91 16.31
N HIS A 73 -17.15 -1.13 15.73
CA HIS A 73 -17.45 -0.68 14.38
C HIS A 73 -17.52 0.84 14.28
N GLU A 74 -17.48 1.35 13.05
CA GLU A 74 -17.65 2.78 12.76
C GLU A 74 -16.62 3.65 13.51
N CYS A 75 -15.41 3.12 13.73
CA CYS A 75 -14.28 3.82 14.32
C CYS A 75 -14.56 4.41 15.71
N SER A 76 -15.22 3.60 16.54
CA SER A 76 -15.67 3.97 17.88
C SER A 76 -15.03 3.14 19.00
N GLY A 77 -15.20 3.60 20.24
CA GLY A 77 -14.69 2.94 21.44
C GLY A 77 -13.21 3.20 21.68
N ARG A 78 -12.48 2.18 22.16
CA ARG A 78 -11.03 2.29 22.41
C ARG A 78 -10.28 2.37 21.08
N MET A 79 -9.31 3.26 21.02
CA MET A 79 -8.43 3.43 19.86
C MET A 79 -6.99 3.03 20.19
N THR A 80 -6.23 2.65 19.18
CA THR A 80 -4.78 2.47 19.26
C THR A 80 -4.04 3.79 19.08
N ASP A 81 -2.73 3.76 19.27
CA ASP A 81 -1.85 4.76 18.67
C ASP A 81 -1.81 4.60 17.14
N HIS A 82 -1.16 5.55 16.47
CA HIS A 82 -0.92 5.57 15.04
C HIS A 82 0.12 4.50 14.62
N TYR A 83 -0.12 3.83 13.50
CA TYR A 83 0.76 2.81 12.94
C TYR A 83 1.01 3.02 11.45
N THR A 84 2.27 2.97 11.04
CA THR A 84 2.71 3.06 9.64
C THR A 84 3.29 1.75 9.11
N GLU A 85 3.35 0.72 9.95
CA GLU A 85 3.93 -0.59 9.65
C GLU A 85 3.04 -1.70 10.23
N LYS A 86 3.41 -2.95 9.96
CA LYS A 86 2.69 -4.12 10.50
C LYS A 86 2.54 -4.06 12.01
N VAL A 87 1.37 -4.48 12.48
CA VAL A 87 1.04 -4.66 13.90
C VAL A 87 0.95 -6.15 14.17
N SER A 88 1.96 -6.71 14.85
CA SER A 88 2.04 -8.15 15.12
C SER A 88 1.02 -8.65 16.15
N ARG A 89 0.59 -7.78 17.08
CA ARG A 89 -0.45 -8.09 18.07
C ARG A 89 -1.06 -6.82 18.64
N PHE A 90 -2.37 -6.68 18.54
CA PHE A 90 -3.12 -5.61 19.22
C PHE A 90 -3.28 -5.91 20.72
N LYS A 91 -3.38 -4.84 21.52
CA LYS A 91 -3.66 -4.91 22.96
C LYS A 91 -5.11 -5.34 23.27
N PHE A 92 -5.99 -5.24 22.28
CA PHE A 92 -7.40 -5.60 22.35
C PHE A 92 -7.89 -6.04 20.97
N GLU A 93 -9.07 -6.64 20.90
CA GLU A 93 -9.72 -7.03 19.65
C GLU A 93 -10.14 -5.80 18.84
N VAL A 94 -9.67 -5.71 17.61
CA VAL A 94 -9.95 -4.60 16.69
C VAL A 94 -11.11 -4.94 15.77
N ARG A 95 -11.96 -3.96 15.45
CA ARG A 95 -13.14 -4.09 14.57
C ARG A 95 -13.19 -3.10 13.43
N SER A 96 -12.54 -1.95 13.53
CA SER A 96 -12.52 -0.97 12.46
C SER A 96 -11.22 -0.18 12.46
N PHE A 97 -10.97 0.56 11.39
CA PHE A 97 -9.77 1.36 11.22
C PHE A 97 -10.04 2.60 10.36
N VAL A 98 -9.21 3.62 10.56
CA VAL A 98 -9.04 4.75 9.63
C VAL A 98 -7.59 4.78 9.22
N CYS A 99 -7.31 4.93 7.93
CA CYS A 99 -5.96 5.16 7.43
C CYS A 99 -5.92 6.47 6.65
N LYS A 100 -4.78 7.16 6.72
CA LYS A 100 -4.51 8.36 5.91
C LYS A 100 -3.21 8.20 5.15
N LEU A 101 -3.16 8.75 3.95
CA LEU A 101 -1.92 8.83 3.19
C LEU A 101 -0.93 9.74 3.93
N VAL A 102 0.24 9.20 4.27
CA VAL A 102 1.35 10.00 4.77
C VAL A 102 1.96 10.66 3.54
N SER A 103 1.95 11.99 3.49
CA SER A 103 2.64 12.71 2.42
C SER A 103 4.09 12.24 2.39
N GLU A 104 4.52 11.70 1.25
CA GLU A 104 5.91 11.31 1.03
C GLU A 104 6.82 12.49 1.44
N PRO A 105 7.94 12.27 2.14
CA PRO A 105 8.89 13.35 2.34
C PRO A 105 9.27 13.86 0.97
N THR A 106 8.97 15.13 0.69
CA THR A 106 9.40 15.80 -0.55
C THR A 106 10.88 15.48 -0.75
N GLN A 107 11.19 14.62 -1.73
CA GLN A 107 12.57 14.31 -2.07
C GLN A 107 13.29 15.65 -2.30
N PRO A 108 14.44 15.92 -1.66
CA PRO A 108 15.16 17.16 -1.92
C PRO A 108 15.48 17.20 -3.42
N ASN A 109 14.91 18.19 -4.10
CA ASN A 109 15.23 18.50 -5.48
C ASN A 109 16.76 18.62 -5.59
N PRO A 110 17.46 17.81 -6.41
CA PRO A 110 18.88 18.00 -6.60
C PRO A 110 19.06 19.38 -7.24
N THR A 111 19.54 20.35 -6.45
CA THR A 111 19.95 21.66 -6.95
C THR A 111 20.91 21.43 -8.12
N PRO A 112 20.66 21.98 -9.31
CA PRO A 112 21.60 21.86 -10.41
C PRO A 112 22.91 22.54 -9.99
N THR A 113 23.97 21.75 -9.82
CA THR A 113 25.32 22.25 -9.57
C THR A 113 25.73 23.13 -10.75
N ALA A 114 25.89 24.43 -10.49
CA ALA A 114 26.40 25.38 -11.47
C ALA A 114 27.79 24.93 -11.96
N THR A 115 27.93 24.81 -13.29
CA THR A 115 29.21 24.58 -13.96
C THR A 115 30.11 25.80 -13.76
N PRO A 116 31.36 25.67 -13.28
CA PRO A 116 32.29 26.79 -13.27
C PRO A 116 32.72 27.10 -14.71
N SER A 117 32.46 28.34 -15.17
CA SER A 117 33.04 28.86 -16.40
C SER A 117 34.57 29.02 -16.25
N PRO A 118 35.36 28.67 -17.27
CA PRO A 118 36.79 28.96 -17.28
C PRO A 118 37.01 30.47 -17.38
N SER A 119 37.82 31.02 -16.48
CA SER A 119 38.34 32.40 -16.60
C SER A 119 39.55 32.40 -17.53
N SER A 120 39.61 33.40 -18.40
CA SER A 120 40.70 33.68 -19.35
C SER A 120 41.99 34.12 -18.68
#